data_AF-A0A850KKG1-F1
#
_entry.id   AF-A0A850KKG1-F1
#
_cell.length_a   1.000
_cell.length_b   1.000
_cell.length_c   1.000
_cell.angle_alpha   90.00
_cell.angle_beta   90.00
_cell.angle_gamma   90.00
#
_symmetry.space_group_name_H-M   'P 1'
#
loop_
_entity.id
_entity.type
_entity.pdbx_description
1 polymer ?
#
loop_
_entity_poly.entity_id
_entity_poly.type
_entity_poly.pdbx_seq_one_letter_code
_entity_poly.pdbx_strand_id
1 'polypeptide(L)' 'EERVEKLAAYLGIEGGFDGFYNWLIEFSRQLEVPEKMSALGVDKEQIDLLAKMAVEDPSAGGNPIPLTTDITKALYEEII' A
#
# COMPACT_ATOMS: atom_id res chain seq x y z
N GLU A 1 3.42 -8.98 -11.55
CA GLU A 1 3.45 -10.12 -10.61
C GLU A 1 4.82 -10.79 -10.53
N GLU A 2 5.48 -11.12 -11.64
CA GLU A 2 6.81 -11.79 -11.64
C GLU A 2 7.88 -11.23 -10.70
N ARG A 3 7.96 -9.89 -10.54
CA ARG A 3 8.93 -9.25 -9.63
C ARG A 3 8.70 -9.66 -8.18
N VAL A 4 7.44 -9.76 -7.77
CA VAL A 4 7.05 -10.14 -6.41
C VAL A 4 7.16 -11.66 -6.22
N GLU A 5 6.87 -12.46 -7.25
CA GLU A 5 7.10 -13.91 -7.19
C GLU A 5 8.57 -14.25 -6.96
N LYS A 6 9.49 -13.56 -7.65
CA LYS A 6 10.94 -13.71 -7.42
C LYS A 6 11.33 -13.30 -6.00
N LEU A 7 10.71 -12.24 -5.47
CA LEU A 7 10.92 -11.81 -4.08
C LEU A 7 10.39 -12.86 -3.09
N ALA A 8 9.20 -13.41 -3.33
CA ALA A 8 8.60 -14.46 -2.52
C ALA A 8 9.52 -15.69 -2.46
N ALA A 9 9.98 -16.16 -3.62
CA ALA A 9 10.92 -17.28 -3.72
C ALA A 9 12.25 -16.99 -3.00
N TYR A 10 12.77 -15.77 -3.11
CA TYR A 10 14.00 -15.35 -2.41
C TYR A 10 13.83 -15.37 -0.88
N LEU A 11 12.65 -14.98 -0.39
CA LEU A 11 12.32 -14.98 1.04
C LEU A 11 11.84 -16.34 1.56
N GLY A 12 11.76 -17.36 0.70
CA GLY A 12 11.25 -18.69 1.08
C GLY A 12 9.74 -18.72 1.34
N ILE A 13 8.98 -17.78 0.75
CA ILE A 13 7.52 -17.72 0.87
C ILE A 13 6.90 -18.47 -0.31
N GLU A 14 6.13 -19.52 0.02
CA GLU A 14 5.38 -20.31 -0.97
C GLU A 14 4.12 -19.55 -1.44
N GLY A 15 3.59 -19.91 -2.61
CA GLY A 15 2.33 -19.36 -3.12
C GLY A 15 2.46 -18.10 -3.99
N GLY A 16 3.66 -17.77 -4.46
CA GLY A 16 3.88 -16.66 -5.41
C GLY A 16 3.47 -15.30 -4.85
N PHE A 17 2.79 -14.50 -5.65
CA PHE A 17 2.30 -13.18 -5.23
C PHE A 17 1.33 -13.27 -4.04
N ASP A 18 0.32 -14.12 -4.11
CA ASP A 18 -0.71 -14.24 -3.08
C ASP A 18 -0.12 -14.71 -1.75
N GLY A 19 0.82 -15.65 -1.80
CA GLY A 19 1.57 -16.10 -0.64
C GLY A 19 2.36 -14.97 0.03
N PHE A 20 3.07 -14.18 -0.77
CA PHE A 20 3.78 -12.99 -0.29
C PHE A 20 2.85 -11.96 0.34
N TYR A 21 1.72 -11.66 -0.31
CA TYR A 21 0.74 -10.70 0.20
C TYR A 21 0.16 -11.15 1.54
N ASN A 22 -0.27 -12.42 1.64
CA ASN A 22 -0.81 -12.97 2.87
C ASN A 22 0.22 -12.96 4.01
N TRP A 23 1.47 -13.33 3.72
CA TRP A 23 2.55 -13.26 4.69
C TRP A 23 2.78 -11.83 5.19
N LEU A 24 2.78 -10.83 4.30
CA LEU A 24 2.97 -9.43 4.66
C LEU A 24 1.86 -8.89 5.57
N ILE A 25 0.60 -9.21 5.26
CA ILE A 25 -0.55 -8.81 6.08
C ILE A 25 -0.49 -9.45 7.46
N GLU A 26 -0.18 -10.74 7.54
CA GLU A 26 -0.05 -11.45 8.82
C GLU A 26 1.12 -10.90 9.65
N PHE A 27 2.25 -10.63 9.02
CA PHE A 27 3.39 -10.00 9.69
C PHE A 27 3.04 -8.61 10.24
N SER A 28 2.31 -7.79 9.48
CA SER A 28 1.82 -6.48 9.92
C SER A 28 0.92 -6.60 11.16
N ARG A 29 0.03 -7.60 11.20
CA ARG A 29 -0.86 -7.86 12.34
C ARG A 29 -0.10 -8.30 13.59
N GLN A 30 0.92 -9.14 13.44
CA GLN A 30 1.77 -9.59 14.55
C GLN A 30 2.55 -8.45 15.20
N LEU A 31 2.83 -7.39 14.44
CA LEU A 31 3.45 -6.16 14.93
C LEU A 31 2.41 -5.13 15.45
N GLU A 32 1.13 -5.50 15.51
CA GLU A 32 0.03 -4.66 15.97
C GLU A 32 -0.08 -3.34 15.17
N VAL A 33 0.32 -3.35 13.89
CA VAL A 33 0.16 -2.20 12.99
C VAL A 33 -1.33 -2.01 12.70
N PRO A 34 -1.89 -0.81 12.87
CA PRO A 34 -3.31 -0.56 12.58
C PRO A 34 -3.66 -0.84 11.12
N GLU A 35 -4.77 -1.55 10.90
CA GLU A 35 -5.21 -1.92 9.54
C GLU A 35 -5.79 -0.75 8.74
N LYS A 36 -6.18 0.34 9.41
CA LYS A 36 -6.77 1.54 8.81
C LYS A 36 -6.14 2.80 9.36
N MET A 37 -6.04 3.83 8.53
CA MET A 37 -5.49 5.13 8.91
C MET A 37 -6.41 5.89 9.87
N SER A 38 -7.71 5.59 9.89
CA SER A 38 -8.66 6.14 10.88
C SER A 38 -8.30 5.76 12.32
N ALA A 39 -7.68 4.60 12.55
CA ALA A 39 -7.16 4.23 13.87
C ALA A 39 -5.96 5.11 14.30
N LEU A 40 -5.33 5.81 13.37
CA LEU A 40 -4.29 6.82 13.61
C LEU A 40 -4.84 8.25 13.64
N GLY A 41 -6.16 8.43 13.53
CA GLY A 41 -6.83 9.73 13.56
C GLY A 41 -6.90 10.44 12.21
N VAL A 42 -6.64 9.76 11.10
CA VAL A 42 -6.82 10.33 9.76
C VAL A 42 -8.29 10.26 9.37
N ASP A 43 -8.84 11.39 8.93
CA ASP A 43 -10.21 11.49 8.46
C ASP A 43 -10.29 11.56 6.92
N LYS A 44 -11.52 11.44 6.42
CA LYS A 44 -11.79 11.50 4.97
C LYS A 44 -11.79 12.93 4.42
N GLU A 45 -11.81 13.94 5.27
CA GLU A 45 -11.84 15.35 4.85
C GLU A 45 -10.52 15.76 4.19
N GLN A 46 -9.42 15.07 4.53
CA GLN A 46 -8.08 15.36 4.01
C GLN A 46 -7.71 14.58 2.74
N ILE A 47 -8.57 13.69 2.23
CA ILE A 47 -8.24 12.82 1.08
C ILE A 47 -7.77 13.62 -0.14
N ASP A 48 -8.44 14.72 -0.46
CA ASP A 48 -8.07 15.58 -1.59
C ASP A 48 -6.66 16.15 -1.46
N LEU A 49 -6.32 16.62 -0.25
CA LEU A 49 -5.00 17.18 0.05
C LEU A 49 -3.92 16.10 0.00
N LEU A 50 -4.16 14.97 0.68
CA LEU A 50 -3.22 13.86 0.75
C LEU A 50 -2.93 13.25 -0.63
N ALA A 51 -3.95 13.08 -1.46
CA ALA A 51 -3.79 12.56 -2.82
C ALA A 51 -2.95 13.50 -3.69
N LYS A 52 -3.18 14.82 -3.61
CA LYS A 52 -2.36 15.80 -4.32
C LYS A 52 -0.91 15.75 -3.88
N MET A 53 -0.66 15.75 -2.56
CA MET A 53 0.69 15.71 -2.00
C MET A 53 1.44 14.43 -2.40
N ALA A 54 0.75 13.29 -2.41
CA ALA A 54 1.34 12.01 -2.80
C ALA A 54 1.74 11.97 -4.29
N VAL A 55 0.99 12.64 -5.18
CA VAL A 55 1.35 12.74 -6.60
C VAL A 55 2.54 13.68 -6.83
N GLU A 56 2.66 14.73 -6.02
CA GLU A 56 3.78 15.70 -6.08
C GLU A 56 5.07 15.19 -5.41
N ASP A 57 4.99 14.11 -4.62
CA ASP A 57 6.15 13.53 -3.95
C ASP A 57 7.19 12.98 -4.96
N PRO A 58 8.49 13.25 -4.79
CA PRO A 58 9.53 12.77 -5.70
C PRO A 58 9.57 11.24 -5.89
N SER A 59 9.08 10.46 -4.91
CA SER A 59 9.03 9.00 -5.01
C SER A 59 7.92 8.48 -5.94
N ALA A 60 6.89 9.30 -6.22
CA ALA A 60 5.74 8.91 -7.04
C ALA A 60 6.15 8.49 -8.46
N GLY A 61 7.17 9.15 -9.04
CA GLY A 61 7.67 8.85 -10.38
C GLY A 61 8.29 7.46 -10.53
N GLY A 62 8.68 6.82 -9.42
CA GLY A 62 9.23 5.46 -9.42
C GLY A 62 8.18 4.35 -9.34
N ASN A 63 6.90 4.69 -9.14
CA ASN A 63 5.86 3.69 -8.95
C ASN A 63 5.55 2.96 -10.27
N PRO A 64 5.50 1.61 -10.30
CA PRO A 64 5.21 0.86 -11.52
C PRO A 64 3.85 1.18 -12.15
N ILE A 65 2.91 1.63 -11.33
CA ILE A 65 1.60 2.14 -11.74
C ILE A 65 1.64 3.66 -11.57
N PRO A 66 1.45 4.46 -12.63
CA PRO A 66 1.45 5.92 -12.49
C PRO A 66 0.45 6.40 -11.44
N LEU A 67 0.95 7.11 -10.42
CA LEU A 67 0.09 7.72 -9.42
C LEU A 67 -0.56 8.97 -9.99
N THR A 68 -1.87 8.91 -10.20
CA THR A 68 -2.72 10.08 -10.49
C THR A 68 -3.50 10.45 -9.24
N THR A 69 -4.01 11.68 -9.19
CA THR A 69 -4.85 12.12 -8.07
C THR A 69 -6.06 11.19 -7.90
N ASP A 70 -6.69 10.76 -9.00
CA ASP A 70 -7.88 9.90 -8.95
C ASP A 70 -7.58 8.51 -8.39
N ILE A 71 -6.50 7.86 -8.85
CA ILE A 71 -6.11 6.54 -8.33
C ILE A 71 -5.72 6.66 -6.86
N THR A 72 -4.98 7.71 -6.50
CA THR A 72 -4.52 7.91 -5.12
C THR A 72 -5.67 8.18 -4.16
N LYS A 73 -6.68 8.94 -4.59
CA LYS A 73 -7.92 9.13 -3.81
C LYS A 73 -8.62 7.81 -3.54
N ALA A 74 -8.82 6.98 -4.57
CA ALA A 74 -9.45 5.68 -4.41
C ALA A 74 -8.65 4.78 -3.43
N LEU A 75 -7.32 4.81 -3.50
CA LEU A 75 -6.48 4.08 -2.54
C LEU A 75 -6.67 4.58 -1.10
N TYR A 76 -6.75 5.90 -0.87
CA TYR A 76 -7.02 6.46 0.45
C TYR A 76 -8.42 6.11 0.96
N GLU A 77 -9.44 6.13 0.10
CA GLU A 77 -10.81 5.76 0.46
C GLU A 77 -10.94 4.32 0.97
N GLU A 78 -10.10 3.41 0.46
CA GLU A 78 -10.06 2.01 0.89
C GLU A 78 -9.41 1.83 2.27
N ILE A 79 -8.48 2.71 2.68
CA ILE A 79 -7.64 2.49 3.88
C ILE A 79 -7.88 3.49 5.02
N ILE A 80 -8.62 4.57 4.80
CA ILE A 80 -9.09 5.51 5.84
C ILE A 80 -10.40 5.00 6.44
#